data_AF-A0AAY5KP94-F1
#
_entry.id   AF-A0AAY5KP94-F1
#
_cell.length_a   1.000
_cell.length_b   1.000
_cell.length_c   1.000
_cell.angle_alpha   90.00
_cell.angle_beta   90.00
_cell.angle_gamma   90.00
#
_symmetry.space_group_name_H-M   'P 1'
#
loop_
_entity.id
_entity.type
_entity.pdbx_description
1 polymer ?
#
loop_
_entity_poly.entity_id
_entity_poly.type
_entity_poly.pdbx_seq_one_letter_code
_entity_poly.pdbx_strand_id
1 'polypeptide(L)'
;MEDKPSLLLSFHTEPKEESLDPYWDSGAQCLLVDSEIKSEKLEDCSQTLGPNDIKYEEKIGGLTNQDELSESKGGKALSKDLRDKVVDRHKSGDGYKKISKALSVPRSTVKSIIKKWKIFGTTQTLPGSGRRSKLDERARRRLVREATKRPTATLKQLQEFMTKSGHCVHVTTISQILHKCDLYGRVARKKPLLKKDHMQ
;
A
#
# COMPACT_ATOMS: atom_id res chain seq x y z
N MET A 1 46.97 -52.27 -5.71
CA MET A 1 47.74 -51.06 -5.36
C MET A 1 47.85 -50.23 -6.61
N GLU A 2 46.85 -49.41 -6.87
CA GLU A 2 46.95 -48.31 -7.82
C GLU A 2 46.10 -47.17 -7.27
N ASP A 3 46.81 -46.19 -6.73
CA ASP A 3 46.29 -44.91 -6.28
C ASP A 3 45.82 -44.11 -7.49
N LYS A 4 44.55 -43.69 -7.48
CA LYS A 4 44.03 -42.68 -8.39
C LYS A 4 43.42 -41.54 -7.57
N PRO A 5 43.85 -40.29 -7.82
CA PRO A 5 43.59 -39.17 -6.92
C PRO A 5 42.13 -38.73 -6.93
N SER A 6 41.66 -38.39 -5.73
CA SER A 6 40.38 -37.77 -5.42
C SER A 6 40.25 -36.40 -6.08
N LEU A 7 39.35 -36.28 -7.07
CA LEU A 7 38.88 -34.97 -7.52
C LEU A 7 37.80 -34.48 -6.54
N LEU A 8 38.25 -33.92 -5.42
CA LEU A 8 37.42 -33.05 -4.58
C LEU A 8 37.17 -31.74 -5.35
N LEU A 9 36.02 -31.65 -6.00
CA LEU A 9 35.51 -30.40 -6.56
C LEU A 9 34.89 -29.59 -5.40
N SER A 10 35.72 -28.77 -4.77
CA SER A 10 35.33 -27.82 -3.73
C SER A 10 34.62 -26.61 -4.34
N PHE A 11 33.29 -26.63 -4.35
CA PHE A 11 32.49 -25.42 -4.56
C PHE A 11 32.45 -24.62 -3.26
N HIS A 12 33.49 -23.82 -3.02
CA HIS A 12 33.37 -22.66 -2.14
C HIS A 12 32.62 -21.56 -2.91
N THR A 13 31.30 -21.49 -2.73
CA THR A 13 30.57 -20.25 -2.94
C THR A 13 30.49 -19.52 -1.61
N GLU A 14 31.34 -18.50 -1.45
CA GLU A 14 31.21 -17.53 -0.37
C GLU A 14 29.91 -16.73 -0.52
N PRO A 15 29.17 -16.50 0.57
CA PRO A 15 28.05 -15.58 0.59
C PRO A 15 28.57 -14.14 0.61
N LYS A 16 28.24 -13.39 -0.44
CA LYS A 16 28.47 -11.95 -0.50
C LYS A 16 27.44 -11.26 0.41
N GLU A 17 27.91 -10.84 1.57
CA GLU A 17 27.30 -9.82 2.43
C GLU A 17 27.15 -8.50 1.63
N GLU A 18 25.93 -7.92 1.56
CA GLU A 18 25.80 -6.46 1.65
C GLU A 18 24.35 -5.98 1.97
N SER A 19 24.30 -5.14 3.00
CA SER A 19 23.34 -4.11 3.40
C SER A 19 21.86 -4.47 3.62
N LEU A 20 21.54 -4.68 4.90
CA LEU A 20 20.25 -4.35 5.50
C LEU A 20 20.11 -2.83 5.62
N ASP A 21 19.10 -2.25 4.98
CA ASP A 21 18.60 -0.91 5.30
C ASP A 21 17.77 -0.97 6.59
N PRO A 22 18.15 -0.28 7.69
CA PRO A 22 17.29 -0.11 8.86
C PRO A 22 16.51 1.20 8.73
N TYR A 23 15.23 1.13 8.33
CA TYR A 23 14.34 2.28 8.41
C TYR A 23 13.06 1.99 9.21
N TRP A 24 13.22 2.27 10.51
CA TRP A 24 12.30 2.95 11.42
C TRP A 24 11.07 2.21 11.96
N ASP A 25 11.29 1.52 13.08
CA ASP A 25 10.31 1.34 14.16
C ASP A 25 10.97 1.75 15.49
N SER A 26 10.52 2.86 16.08
CA SER A 26 10.36 2.98 17.53
C SER A 26 9.65 4.29 17.85
N GLY A 27 8.42 4.16 18.34
CA GLY A 27 7.70 5.24 19.00
C GLY A 27 8.06 5.31 20.49
N ALA A 28 8.22 6.56 20.96
CA ALA A 28 8.31 7.08 22.33
C ALA A 28 9.68 6.91 23.05
N GLN A 29 10.24 7.88 23.79
CA GLN A 29 9.99 9.32 24.06
C GLN A 29 11.25 9.86 24.80
N CYS A 30 11.37 11.20 24.89
CA CYS A 30 12.09 11.99 25.91
C CYS A 30 13.52 12.53 25.64
N LEU A 31 13.57 13.86 25.77
CA LEU A 31 14.63 14.77 26.26
C LEU A 31 15.36 15.66 25.24
N LEU A 32 15.09 16.95 25.45
CA LEU A 32 15.66 18.15 24.85
C LEU A 32 17.01 18.41 25.51
N VAL A 33 18.07 18.42 24.70
CA VAL A 33 19.34 19.09 25.02
C VAL A 33 19.80 19.76 23.72
N ASP A 34 19.67 21.08 23.70
CA ASP A 34 20.25 21.92 22.67
C ASP A 34 21.77 21.96 22.87
N SER A 35 22.54 21.65 21.83
CA SER A 35 23.96 21.96 21.79
C SER A 35 24.35 22.42 20.39
N GLU A 36 24.66 23.70 20.34
CA GLU A 36 25.26 24.43 19.24
C GLU A 36 26.61 23.83 18.87
N ILE A 37 26.84 23.56 17.58
CA ILE A 37 28.19 23.49 17.03
C ILE A 37 28.23 24.28 15.72
N LYS A 38 29.21 25.17 15.70
CA LYS A 38 29.48 26.27 14.79
C LYS A 38 30.41 25.82 13.65
N SER A 39 30.10 26.30 12.44
CA SER A 39 30.95 26.59 11.27
C SER A 39 31.85 25.50 10.66
N GLU A 40 31.65 25.23 9.36
CA GLU A 40 32.73 25.34 8.36
C GLU A 40 32.15 25.66 6.98
N LYS A 41 32.83 26.55 6.27
CA LYS A 41 32.47 27.11 4.96
C LYS A 41 32.69 26.08 3.86
N LEU A 42 31.79 26.02 2.88
CA LEU A 42 32.12 25.54 1.54
C LEU A 42 31.59 26.54 0.53
N GLU A 43 32.51 27.32 -0.02
CA GLU A 43 32.28 28.21 -1.16
C GLU A 43 32.66 27.49 -2.45
N ASP A 44 31.79 27.72 -3.43
CA ASP A 44 32.01 27.73 -4.87
C ASP A 44 31.93 26.43 -5.68
N CYS A 45 30.78 26.24 -6.32
CA CYS A 45 30.76 25.93 -7.75
C CYS A 45 29.45 26.45 -8.37
N SER A 46 29.61 27.63 -8.96
CA SER A 46 28.74 28.26 -9.93
C SER A 46 28.40 27.33 -11.11
N GLN A 47 27.09 27.12 -11.35
CA GLN A 47 26.54 27.20 -12.71
C GLN A 47 25.03 27.39 -12.72
N THR A 48 24.65 28.57 -13.18
CA THR A 48 23.31 29.08 -13.41
C THR A 48 22.75 28.47 -14.70
N LEU A 49 21.72 27.63 -14.59
CA LEU A 49 20.84 27.32 -15.72
C LEU A 49 19.53 28.07 -15.49
N GLY A 50 19.32 29.06 -16.35
CA GLY A 50 18.44 30.20 -16.14
C GLY A 50 16.95 29.88 -16.00
N PRO A 51 16.17 30.85 -15.49
CA PRO A 51 14.73 30.81 -15.52
C PRO A 51 14.27 30.90 -16.98
N ASN A 52 13.63 29.85 -17.48
CA ASN A 52 12.87 29.98 -18.72
C ASN A 52 11.61 30.78 -18.42
N ASP A 53 11.72 32.09 -18.66
CA ASP A 53 10.62 33.03 -18.76
C ASP A 53 9.68 32.60 -19.89
N ILE A 54 8.65 31.83 -19.55
CA ILE A 54 7.47 31.75 -20.40
C ILE A 54 6.71 33.05 -20.19
N LYS A 55 6.99 34.00 -21.08
CA LYS A 55 6.24 35.24 -21.32
C LYS A 55 4.74 35.00 -21.13
N TYR A 56 4.20 35.51 -20.03
CA TYR A 56 2.79 35.78 -19.89
C TYR A 56 2.54 37.15 -20.51
N GLU A 57 2.00 37.17 -21.72
CA GLU A 57 1.33 38.39 -22.19
C GLU A 57 -0.14 38.35 -21.79
N GLU A 58 -0.53 39.38 -21.05
CA GLU A 58 -1.89 39.79 -20.83
C GLU A 58 -2.57 40.10 -22.16
N LYS A 59 -3.73 39.48 -22.38
CA LYS A 59 -4.76 40.09 -23.22
C LYS A 59 -6.08 40.02 -22.46
N ILE A 60 -6.41 41.15 -21.85
CA ILE A 60 -7.75 41.51 -21.40
C ILE A 60 -8.66 41.49 -22.63
N GLY A 61 -9.78 40.79 -22.53
CA GLY A 61 -10.81 40.81 -23.56
C GLY A 61 -11.88 39.76 -23.34
N GLY A 62 -13.10 40.21 -23.02
CA GLY A 62 -14.33 39.46 -23.20
C GLY A 62 -14.88 38.80 -21.95
N LEU A 63 -15.66 39.58 -21.18
CA LEU A 63 -16.70 39.07 -20.29
C LEU A 63 -17.73 38.29 -21.13
N THR A 64 -17.96 37.04 -20.78
CA THR A 64 -19.20 36.35 -21.11
C THR A 64 -19.69 35.68 -19.85
N ASN A 65 -20.76 36.25 -19.29
CA ASN A 65 -21.55 35.66 -18.23
C ASN A 65 -22.00 34.28 -18.68
N GLN A 66 -21.61 33.26 -17.92
CA GLN A 66 -22.36 32.03 -17.83
C GLN A 66 -22.45 31.70 -16.35
N ASP A 67 -23.65 31.96 -15.84
CA ASP A 67 -24.21 31.47 -14.61
C ASP A 67 -24.09 29.94 -14.52
N GLU A 68 -24.32 29.41 -13.31
CA GLU A 68 -24.23 28.02 -12.87
C GLU A 68 -22.86 27.62 -12.27
N LEU A 69 -22.52 28.27 -11.16
CA LEU A 69 -21.60 27.73 -10.16
C LEU A 69 -22.23 26.49 -9.51
N SER A 70 -21.98 25.30 -10.07
CA SER A 70 -22.28 24.06 -9.34
C SER A 70 -21.24 23.90 -8.23
N GLU A 71 -21.55 24.41 -7.03
CA GLU A 71 -20.80 24.17 -5.81
C GLU A 71 -20.77 22.66 -5.48
N SER A 72 -19.74 21.94 -5.93
CA SER A 72 -19.49 20.59 -5.43
C SER A 72 -18.75 20.66 -4.09
N LYS A 73 -19.50 20.90 -3.02
CA LYS A 73 -19.02 20.67 -1.64
C LYS A 73 -18.71 19.19 -1.44
N GLY A 74 -17.47 18.90 -1.00
CA GLY A 74 -17.06 17.66 -0.34
C GLY A 74 -16.69 16.49 -1.24
N GLY A 75 -15.39 16.14 -1.25
CA GLY A 75 -14.81 14.78 -1.33
C GLY A 75 -15.23 13.77 -2.41
N LYS A 76 -16.15 14.07 -3.32
CA LYS A 76 -16.64 13.12 -4.33
C LYS A 76 -15.63 12.98 -5.45
N ALA A 77 -15.25 11.75 -5.75
CA ALA A 77 -14.38 11.46 -6.88
C ALA A 77 -15.09 11.85 -8.19
N LEU A 78 -14.37 12.53 -9.09
CA LEU A 78 -14.88 12.83 -10.44
C LEU A 78 -15.27 11.55 -11.17
N SER A 79 -16.39 11.59 -11.90
CA SER A 79 -16.84 10.50 -12.77
C SER A 79 -15.75 10.09 -13.76
N LYS A 80 -15.71 8.79 -14.09
CA LYS A 80 -14.74 8.22 -15.04
C LYS A 80 -14.81 8.94 -16.39
N ASP A 81 -16.02 9.16 -16.91
CA ASP A 81 -16.24 9.78 -18.22
C ASP A 81 -15.69 11.21 -18.29
N LEU A 82 -15.77 11.96 -17.18
CA LEU A 82 -15.24 13.31 -17.11
C LEU A 82 -13.71 13.30 -17.16
N ARG A 83 -13.07 12.31 -16.52
CA ARG A 83 -11.62 12.15 -16.55
C ARG A 83 -11.13 11.67 -17.92
N ASP A 84 -11.90 10.81 -18.60
CA ASP A 84 -11.55 10.34 -19.95
C ASP A 84 -11.59 11.53 -20.94
N LYS A 85 -12.62 12.39 -20.85
CA LYS A 85 -12.68 13.65 -21.61
C LYS A 85 -11.50 14.59 -21.34
N VAL A 86 -10.99 14.64 -20.10
CA VAL A 86 -9.78 15.42 -19.76
C VAL A 86 -8.57 14.86 -20.52
N VAL A 87 -8.41 13.53 -20.55
CA VAL A 87 -7.31 12.86 -21.25
C VAL A 87 -7.42 13.07 -22.76
N ASP A 88 -8.62 12.97 -23.35
CA ASP A 88 -8.83 13.14 -24.80
C ASP A 88 -8.52 14.56 -25.27
N ARG A 89 -8.97 15.58 -24.52
CA ARG A 89 -8.60 16.98 -24.80
C ARG A 89 -7.10 17.21 -24.66
N HIS A 90 -6.46 16.58 -23.67
CA HIS A 90 -5.01 16.68 -23.50
C HIS A 90 -4.24 16.05 -24.66
N LYS A 91 -4.67 14.87 -25.15
CA LYS A 91 -4.11 14.22 -26.35
C LYS A 91 -4.29 15.08 -27.61
N SER A 92 -5.36 15.85 -27.68
CA SER A 92 -5.63 16.81 -28.75
C SER A 92 -4.76 18.09 -28.68
N GLY A 93 -3.90 18.21 -27.65
CA GLY A 93 -3.00 19.37 -27.49
C GLY A 93 -3.58 20.54 -26.70
N ASP A 94 -4.76 20.41 -26.11
CA ASP A 94 -5.33 21.50 -25.30
C ASP A 94 -4.50 21.72 -24.02
N GLY A 95 -4.21 22.99 -23.73
CA GLY A 95 -3.53 23.39 -22.49
C GLY A 95 -4.42 23.25 -21.25
N TYR A 96 -3.82 23.09 -20.07
CA TYR A 96 -4.55 22.83 -18.81
C TYR A 96 -5.62 23.89 -18.47
N LYS A 97 -5.37 25.17 -18.79
CA LYS A 97 -6.33 26.27 -18.56
C LYS A 97 -7.56 26.14 -19.46
N LYS A 98 -7.36 25.73 -20.72
CA LYS A 98 -8.43 25.54 -21.71
C LYS A 98 -9.31 24.34 -21.34
N ILE A 99 -8.69 23.23 -20.93
CA ILE A 99 -9.40 22.02 -20.45
C ILE A 99 -10.20 22.34 -19.18
N SER A 100 -9.59 23.06 -18.24
CA SER A 100 -10.22 23.45 -16.97
C SER A 100 -11.50 24.26 -17.20
N LYS A 101 -11.44 25.27 -18.09
CA LYS A 101 -12.60 26.08 -18.46
C LYS A 101 -13.66 25.27 -19.22
N ALA A 102 -13.25 24.43 -20.18
CA ALA A 102 -14.18 23.68 -21.03
C ALA A 102 -14.96 22.58 -20.28
N LEU A 103 -14.41 22.05 -19.18
CA LEU A 103 -15.03 20.98 -18.40
C LEU A 103 -15.48 21.44 -17.00
N SER A 104 -15.33 22.73 -16.67
CA SER A 104 -15.58 23.29 -15.34
C SER A 104 -14.90 22.52 -14.20
N VAL A 105 -13.71 21.98 -14.47
CA VAL A 105 -12.90 21.23 -13.50
C VAL A 105 -11.73 22.12 -13.05
N PRO A 106 -11.41 22.20 -11.74
CA PRO A 106 -10.26 22.96 -11.27
C PRO A 106 -8.95 22.55 -11.96
N ARG A 107 -8.12 23.54 -12.32
CA ARG A 107 -6.83 23.32 -13.01
C ARG A 107 -5.92 22.32 -12.27
N SER A 108 -5.93 22.32 -10.93
CA SER A 108 -5.18 21.38 -10.09
C SER A 108 -5.62 19.93 -10.33
N THR A 109 -6.92 19.70 -10.50
CA THR A 109 -7.50 18.38 -10.78
C THR A 109 -7.19 17.92 -12.19
N VAL A 110 -7.23 18.81 -13.18
CA VAL A 110 -6.77 18.51 -14.55
C VAL A 110 -5.31 18.05 -14.53
N LYS A 111 -4.45 18.78 -13.80
CA LYS A 111 -3.02 18.44 -13.66
C LYS A 111 -2.82 17.08 -12.97
N SER A 112 -3.60 16.77 -11.92
CA SER A 112 -3.46 15.50 -11.19
C SER A 112 -3.93 14.30 -12.02
N ILE A 113 -5.01 14.44 -12.81
CA ILE A 113 -5.48 13.42 -13.74
C ILE A 113 -4.38 13.12 -14.77
N ILE A 114 -3.83 14.16 -15.41
CA ILE A 114 -2.83 14.00 -16.46
C ILE A 114 -1.53 13.42 -15.90
N LYS A 115 -1.08 13.86 -14.71
CA LYS A 115 0.09 13.28 -14.03
C LYS A 115 -0.12 11.78 -13.78
N LYS A 116 -1.29 11.38 -13.27
CA LYS A 116 -1.61 9.98 -13.02
C LYS A 116 -1.65 9.17 -14.32
N TRP A 117 -2.29 9.70 -15.36
CA TRP A 117 -2.37 9.06 -16.67
C TRP A 117 -0.97 8.84 -17.28
N LYS A 118 -0.05 9.81 -17.16
CA LYS A 118 1.33 9.66 -17.64
C LYS A 118 2.12 8.57 -16.91
N ILE A 119 1.85 8.34 -15.62
CA ILE A 119 2.56 7.34 -14.81
C ILE A 119 1.95 5.94 -14.98
N PHE A 120 0.62 5.83 -14.91
CA PHE A 120 -0.07 4.53 -14.83
C PHE A 120 -0.82 4.14 -16.11
N GLY A 121 -0.87 5.02 -17.12
CA GLY A 121 -1.64 4.82 -18.35
C GLY A 121 -3.16 4.78 -18.17
N THR A 122 -3.65 4.94 -16.94
CA THR A 122 -5.04 4.65 -16.56
C THR A 122 -5.75 5.89 -16.02
N THR A 123 -6.98 6.10 -16.47
CA THR A 123 -7.83 7.21 -16.03
C THR A 123 -8.63 6.91 -14.75
N GLN A 124 -8.85 5.62 -14.47
CA GLN A 124 -9.56 5.16 -13.29
C GLN A 124 -8.78 5.49 -12.00
N THR A 125 -9.51 5.79 -10.93
CA THR A 125 -8.90 5.87 -9.60
C THR A 125 -8.55 4.47 -9.12
N LEU A 126 -7.26 4.21 -8.92
CA LEU A 126 -6.81 2.99 -8.27
C LEU A 126 -7.46 2.87 -6.89
N PRO A 127 -7.91 1.68 -6.49
CA PRO A 127 -8.33 1.46 -5.11
C PRO A 127 -7.17 1.79 -4.18
N GLY A 128 -7.45 2.46 -3.08
CA GLY A 128 -6.43 2.71 -2.07
C GLY A 128 -5.91 1.39 -1.51
N SER A 129 -4.62 1.33 -1.16
CA SER A 129 -4.02 0.14 -0.53
C SER A 129 -4.69 -0.24 0.80
N GLY A 130 -5.46 0.67 1.40
CA GLY A 130 -6.08 0.48 2.70
C GLY A 130 -5.06 0.44 3.84
N ARG A 131 -5.55 0.16 5.04
CA ARG A 131 -4.70 -0.02 6.23
C ARG A 131 -4.15 -1.44 6.24
N ARG A 132 -2.83 -1.59 6.42
CA ARG A 132 -2.20 -2.90 6.62
C ARG A 132 -2.79 -3.59 7.87
N SER A 133 -2.98 -4.90 7.82
CA SER A 133 -3.45 -5.68 8.95
C SER A 133 -2.40 -5.73 10.07
N LYS A 134 -2.85 -5.84 11.33
CA LYS A 134 -1.93 -6.01 12.49
C LYS A 134 -1.12 -7.31 12.44
N LEU A 135 -1.66 -8.34 11.80
CA LEU A 135 -0.99 -9.62 11.60
C LEU A 135 -0.48 -9.73 10.18
N ASP A 136 0.75 -10.24 10.05
CA ASP A 136 1.32 -10.66 8.78
C ASP A 136 0.65 -11.96 8.28
N GLU A 137 0.78 -12.22 6.97
CA GLU A 137 0.32 -13.43 6.30
C GLU A 137 0.91 -14.70 6.93
N ARG A 138 2.18 -14.68 7.33
CA ARG A 138 2.83 -15.82 7.98
C ARG A 138 2.24 -16.10 9.35
N ALA A 139 2.02 -15.04 10.14
CA ALA A 139 1.42 -15.12 11.46
C ALA A 139 -0.03 -15.63 11.39
N ARG A 140 -0.80 -15.13 10.41
CA ARG A 140 -2.17 -15.60 10.14
C ARG A 140 -2.21 -17.10 9.84
N ARG A 141 -1.32 -17.59 8.98
CA ARG A 141 -1.22 -19.04 8.67
C ARG A 141 -0.85 -19.87 9.89
N ARG A 142 0.04 -19.37 10.77
CA ARG A 142 0.37 -20.05 12.03
C ARG A 142 -0.84 -20.16 12.96
N LEU A 143 -1.59 -19.08 13.12
CA LEU A 143 -2.81 -19.06 13.92
C LEU A 143 -3.85 -20.08 13.42
N VAL A 144 -4.11 -20.10 12.11
CA VAL A 144 -5.08 -21.02 11.50
C VAL A 144 -4.67 -22.49 11.71
N ARG A 145 -3.37 -22.80 11.57
CA ARG A 145 -2.85 -24.15 11.83
C ARG A 145 -3.03 -24.56 13.29
N GLU A 146 -2.74 -23.67 14.23
CA GLU A 146 -2.92 -23.97 15.66
C GLU A 146 -4.40 -24.20 16.00
N ALA A 147 -5.31 -23.37 15.47
CA ALA A 147 -6.75 -23.54 15.66
C ALA A 147 -7.27 -24.86 15.07
N THR A 148 -6.74 -25.29 13.92
CA THR A 148 -7.10 -26.57 13.29
C THR A 148 -6.56 -27.76 14.09
N LYS A 149 -5.34 -27.64 14.63
CA LYS A 149 -4.73 -28.68 15.47
C LYS A 149 -5.47 -28.85 16.80
N ARG A 150 -5.97 -27.76 17.38
CA ARG A 150 -6.68 -27.73 18.67
C ARG A 150 -8.08 -27.11 18.49
N PRO A 151 -9.05 -27.86 17.93
CA PRO A 151 -10.38 -27.33 17.62
C PRO A 151 -11.22 -26.96 18.86
N THR A 152 -10.80 -27.39 20.05
CA THR A 152 -11.42 -27.04 21.33
C THR A 152 -10.77 -25.83 22.02
N ALA A 153 -9.72 -25.26 21.43
CA ALA A 153 -9.01 -24.13 22.03
C ALA A 153 -9.91 -22.88 22.08
N THR A 154 -9.88 -22.20 23.22
CA THR A 154 -10.56 -20.92 23.40
C THR A 154 -9.78 -19.79 22.73
N LEU A 155 -10.45 -18.73 22.29
CA LEU A 155 -9.80 -17.54 21.70
C LEU A 155 -8.67 -16.95 22.57
N LYS A 156 -8.83 -16.96 23.90
CA LYS A 156 -7.79 -16.53 24.84
C LYS A 156 -6.53 -17.41 24.78
N GLN A 157 -6.70 -18.72 24.63
CA GLN A 157 -5.57 -19.65 24.50
C GLN A 157 -4.82 -19.43 23.16
N LEU A 158 -5.55 -19.10 22.10
CA LEU A 158 -4.95 -18.71 20.82
C LEU A 158 -4.26 -17.34 20.90
N GLN A 159 -4.77 -16.43 21.73
CA GLN A 159 -4.12 -15.15 22.02
C GLN A 159 -2.79 -15.36 22.73
N GLU A 160 -2.75 -16.20 23.77
CA GLU A 160 -1.51 -16.57 24.45
C GLU A 160 -0.50 -17.22 23.49
N PHE A 161 -0.96 -18.08 22.58
CA PHE A 161 -0.10 -18.67 21.54
C PHE A 161 0.50 -17.60 20.61
N MET A 162 -0.29 -16.59 20.22
CA MET A 162 0.19 -15.48 19.41
C MET A 162 1.18 -14.59 20.18
N THR A 163 0.92 -14.30 21.45
CA THR A 163 1.85 -13.58 22.32
C THR A 163 3.18 -14.33 22.47
N LYS A 164 3.13 -15.66 22.64
CA LYS A 164 4.33 -16.51 22.67
C LYS A 164 5.13 -16.46 21.36
N SER A 165 4.46 -16.25 20.24
CA SER A 165 5.10 -16.07 18.93
C SER A 165 5.56 -14.64 18.63
N GLY A 166 5.38 -13.70 19.57
CA GLY A 166 5.79 -12.29 19.42
C GLY A 166 4.71 -11.36 18.83
N HIS A 167 3.46 -11.79 18.75
CA HIS A 167 2.36 -10.98 18.19
C HIS A 167 1.34 -10.59 19.26
N CYS A 168 1.25 -9.29 19.56
CA CYS A 168 0.21 -8.75 20.42
C CYS A 168 -1.08 -8.52 19.64
N VAL A 169 -2.04 -9.45 19.78
CA VAL A 169 -3.34 -9.38 19.11
C VAL A 169 -4.47 -9.40 20.11
N HIS A 170 -5.59 -8.76 19.76
CA HIS A 170 -6.81 -8.81 20.55
C HIS A 170 -7.65 -10.04 20.18
N VAL A 171 -8.42 -10.58 21.13
CA VAL A 171 -9.28 -11.74 20.93
C VAL A 171 -10.27 -11.58 19.76
N THR A 172 -10.79 -10.36 19.54
CA THR A 172 -11.69 -10.07 18.43
C THR A 172 -10.99 -10.14 17.08
N THR A 173 -9.71 -9.73 17.00
CA THR A 173 -8.91 -9.84 15.78
C THR A 173 -8.70 -11.31 15.42
N ILE A 174 -8.45 -12.17 16.42
CA ILE A 174 -8.36 -13.63 16.24
C ILE A 174 -9.69 -14.19 15.72
N SER A 175 -10.81 -13.86 16.37
CA SER A 175 -12.14 -14.31 15.94
C SER A 175 -12.45 -13.89 14.49
N GLN A 176 -12.24 -12.62 14.13
CA GLN A 176 -12.45 -12.13 12.77
C GLN A 176 -11.62 -12.90 11.73
N ILE A 177 -10.37 -13.22 12.05
CA ILE A 177 -9.50 -13.99 11.15
C ILE A 177 -10.00 -15.41 10.99
N LEU A 178 -10.40 -16.06 12.09
CA LEU A 178 -10.92 -17.43 12.04
C LEU A 178 -12.26 -17.50 11.29
N HIS A 179 -13.14 -16.50 11.46
CA HIS A 179 -14.38 -16.40 10.70
C HIS A 179 -14.12 -16.23 9.20
N LYS A 180 -13.11 -15.44 8.80
CA LYS A 180 -12.69 -15.33 7.40
C LYS A 180 -12.11 -16.63 6.81
N CYS A 181 -11.72 -17.57 7.67
CA CYS A 181 -11.22 -18.88 7.28
C CYS A 181 -12.25 -20.00 7.55
N ASP A 182 -13.51 -19.64 7.81
CA ASP A 182 -14.62 -20.57 8.12
C ASP A 182 -14.38 -21.47 9.35
N LEU A 183 -13.54 -21.02 10.29
CA LEU A 183 -13.21 -21.70 11.54
C LEU A 183 -13.94 -21.07 12.75
N TYR A 184 -15.26 -20.97 12.69
CA TYR A 184 -16.09 -20.37 13.75
C TYR A 184 -16.97 -21.39 14.48
N GLY A 185 -17.03 -22.63 14.00
CA GLY A 185 -17.91 -23.68 14.51
C GLY A 185 -17.21 -25.03 14.60
N ARG A 186 -17.83 -25.95 15.35
CA ARG A 186 -17.38 -27.34 15.41
C ARG A 186 -18.03 -28.12 14.27
N VAL A 187 -17.26 -28.96 13.59
CA VAL A 187 -17.80 -29.88 12.59
C VAL A 187 -18.42 -31.07 13.32
N ALA A 188 -19.73 -31.29 13.09
CA ALA A 188 -20.41 -32.46 13.62
C ALA A 188 -19.83 -33.74 13.01
N ARG A 189 -19.60 -34.77 13.84
CA ARG A 189 -19.19 -36.08 13.32
C ARG A 189 -20.35 -36.70 12.55
N LYS A 190 -20.05 -37.32 11.41
CA LYS A 190 -21.05 -38.10 10.67
C LYS A 190 -21.56 -39.23 11.56
N LYS A 191 -22.88 -39.38 11.65
CA LYS A 191 -23.50 -40.51 12.35
C LYS A 191 -23.05 -41.80 11.65
N PRO A 192 -22.46 -42.78 12.35
CA PRO A 192 -22.12 -44.05 11.74
C PRO A 192 -23.40 -44.73 11.23
N LEU A 193 -23.31 -45.38 10.07
CA LEU A 193 -24.43 -46.17 9.54
C LEU A 193 -24.60 -47.42 10.41
N LEU A 194 -25.85 -47.79 10.69
CA LEU A 194 -26.16 -49.03 11.39
C LEU A 194 -25.77 -50.22 10.50
N LYS A 195 -25.13 -51.23 11.11
CA LYS A 195 -24.86 -52.51 10.47
C LYS A 195 -26.04 -53.45 10.74
N LYS A 196 -26.17 -54.52 9.93
CA LYS A 196 -27.22 -55.54 10.07
C LYS A 196 -27.25 -56.16 11.46
N ASP A 197 -26.08 -56.32 12.08
CA ASP A 197 -25.91 -56.87 13.43
C ASP A 197 -26.52 -55.97 14.53
N HIS A 198 -26.78 -54.69 14.25
CA HIS A 198 -27.45 -53.77 15.19
C HIS A 198 -28.98 -53.75 15.02
N MET A 199 -29.53 -54.52 14.08
CA MET A 199 -30.96 -54.55 13.72
C MET A 199 -31.66 -55.86 14.13
N GLN A 200 -30.97 -56.75 14.84
CA GLN A 200 -31.50 -58.04 15.31
C GLN A 200 -32.14 -57.94 16.69
#